data_AF-A0A0T5VN41-F1
#
_entry.id   AF-A0A0T5VN41-F1
#
_cell.length_a   1.000
_cell.length_b   1.000
_cell.length_c   1.000
_cell.angle_alpha   90.00
_cell.angle_beta   90.00
_cell.angle_gamma   90.00
#
_symmetry.space_group_name_H-M   'P 1'
#
loop_
_entity.id
_entity.type
_entity.pdbx_description
1 polymer ?
#
loop_
_entity_poly.entity_id
_entity_poly.type
_entity_poly.pdbx_seq_one_letter_code
_entity_poly.pdbx_strand_id
1 'polypeptide(L)' 'MNKLEAKVLKAIDTKKLNPEILGERKWYNYFIRVTELVWSRNFRDGYLIEIYSEKSGNHLLSLNV' A
#
# COMPACT_ATOMS: atom_id res chain seq x y z
N MET A 1 13.56 -8.11 -6.51
CA MET A 1 12.17 -7.95 -6.06
C MET A 1 12.02 -8.56 -4.68
N ASN A 2 11.60 -7.78 -3.69
CA ASN A 2 11.39 -8.28 -2.33
C ASN A 2 10.19 -9.25 -2.32
N LYS A 3 10.23 -10.34 -1.53
CA LYS A 3 9.12 -11.31 -1.44
C LYS A 3 7.81 -10.64 -1.00
N LEU A 4 7.89 -9.64 -0.12
CA LEU A 4 6.72 -8.88 0.33
C LEU A 4 6.16 -7.99 -0.78
N GLU A 5 7.02 -7.27 -1.49
CA GLU A 5 6.66 -6.44 -2.65
C GLU A 5 5.93 -7.25 -3.71
N ALA A 6 6.47 -8.41 -4.10
CA ALA A 6 5.84 -9.30 -5.07
C ALA A 6 4.44 -9.76 -4.62
N LYS A 7 4.28 -10.03 -3.32
CA LYS A 7 3.00 -10.42 -2.73
C LYS A 7 1.97 -9.28 -2.79
N VAL A 8 2.41 -8.04 -2.57
CA VAL A 8 1.56 -6.85 -2.62
C VAL A 8 1.12 -6.57 -4.05
N LEU A 9 2.06 -6.54 -5.00
CA LEU A 9 1.75 -6.34 -6.42
C LEU A 9 0.77 -7.40 -6.93
N LYS A 10 1.00 -8.68 -6.59
CA LYS A 10 0.07 -9.76 -6.93
C LYS A 10 -1.30 -9.58 -6.28
N ALA A 11 -1.38 -9.03 -5.07
CA ALA A 11 -2.65 -8.75 -4.41
C ALA A 11 -3.42 -7.61 -5.07
N ILE A 12 -2.72 -6.61 -5.58
CA ILE A 12 -3.32 -5.52 -6.38
C ILE A 12 -3.85 -6.07 -7.69
N ASP A 13 -3.02 -6.82 -8.42
CA ASP A 13 -3.39 -7.45 -9.70
C ASP A 13 -4.61 -8.39 -9.55
N THR A 14 -4.65 -9.19 -8.48
CA THR A 14 -5.78 -10.08 -8.17
C THR A 14 -6.95 -9.39 -7.46
N LYS A 15 -6.95 -8.05 -7.36
CA LYS A 15 -7.98 -7.22 -6.68
C LYS A 15 -8.22 -7.55 -5.20
N LYS A 16 -7.32 -8.29 -4.56
CA LYS A 16 -7.34 -8.58 -3.11
C LYS A 16 -6.86 -7.39 -2.28
N LEU A 17 -6.19 -6.43 -2.91
CA LEU A 17 -5.80 -5.16 -2.33
C LEU A 17 -6.20 -4.04 -3.30
N ASN A 18 -7.19 -3.24 -2.93
CA ASN A 18 -7.58 -2.07 -3.73
C ASN A 18 -6.87 -0.80 -3.23
N PRO A 19 -5.93 -0.21 -4.00
CA PRO A 19 -5.27 1.05 -3.65
C PRO A 19 -6.22 2.26 -3.67
N GLU A 20 -7.36 2.18 -4.33
CA GLU A 20 -8.34 3.29 -4.35
C GLU A 20 -9.03 3.49 -3.00
N ILE A 21 -9.04 2.47 -2.16
CA ILE A 21 -9.55 2.59 -0.80
C ILE A 21 -8.45 3.24 0.05
N LEU A 22 -8.63 4.52 0.35
CA LEU A 22 -7.67 5.33 1.09
C LEU A 22 -7.68 5.06 2.59
N GLY A 23 -6.61 5.50 3.25
CA GLY A 23 -6.47 5.48 4.69
C GLY A 23 -5.81 4.23 5.23
N GLU A 24 -5.96 4.05 6.53
CA GLU A 24 -5.30 3.00 7.31
C GLU A 24 -6.22 1.80 7.50
N ARG A 25 -5.72 0.59 7.26
CA ARG A 25 -6.48 -0.64 7.50
C ARG A 25 -5.59 -1.85 7.71
N LYS A 26 -6.21 -2.93 8.23
CA LYS A 26 -5.58 -4.24 8.29
C LYS A 26 -5.67 -4.94 6.94
N TRP A 27 -4.60 -5.63 6.58
CA TRP A 27 -4.54 -6.50 5.40
C TRP A 27 -3.75 -7.76 5.75
N TYR A 28 -4.46 -8.88 5.93
CA TYR A 28 -3.91 -10.10 6.52
C TYR A 28 -3.26 -9.81 7.89
N ASN A 29 -1.97 -10.15 8.04
CA ASN A 29 -1.17 -9.93 9.27
C ASN A 29 -0.33 -8.64 9.17
N TYR A 30 -0.74 -7.71 8.31
CA TYR A 30 -0.08 -6.43 8.12
C TYR A 30 -1.04 -5.29 8.40
N PHE A 31 -0.48 -4.18 8.84
CA PHE A 31 -1.15 -2.91 8.82
C PHE A 31 -0.71 -2.15 7.57
N ILE A 32 -1.65 -1.57 6.84
CA ILE A 32 -1.36 -0.83 5.62
C ILE A 32 -1.94 0.58 5.71
N ARG A 33 -1.23 1.53 5.11
CA ARG A 33 -1.70 2.89 4.89
C ARG A 33 -1.65 3.17 3.41
N VAL A 34 -2.77 3.61 2.85
CA VAL A 34 -2.85 4.01 1.45
C VAL A 34 -3.12 5.51 1.39
N THR A 35 -2.18 6.22 0.75
CA THR A 35 -2.23 7.66 0.58
C THR A 35 -2.31 7.97 -0.91
N GLU A 36 -3.28 8.78 -1.31
CA GLU A 36 -3.36 9.28 -2.68
C GLU A 36 -2.19 10.24 -2.95
N LEU A 37 -1.46 10.01 -4.03
CA LEU A 37 -0.42 10.92 -4.48
C LEU A 37 -1.05 11.95 -5.42
N VAL A 38 -0.96 13.21 -5.02
CA VAL A 38 -1.51 14.35 -5.77
C VAL A 38 -0.38 15.32 -6.10
N TRP A 39 -0.21 15.62 -7.38
CA TRP A 39 0.73 16.65 -7.83
C TRP A 39 0.19 18.05 -7.51
N SER A 40 1.07 19.06 -7.46
CA SER A 40 0.76 20.46 -7.09
C SER A 40 -0.25 21.21 -7.97
N ARG A 41 -0.99 20.50 -8.83
CA ARG A 41 -2.04 21.00 -9.72
C ARG A 41 -3.28 20.09 -9.77
N ASN A 42 -3.53 19.30 -8.72
CA ASN A 42 -4.65 18.34 -8.61
C ASN A 42 -4.64 17.22 -9.67
N PHE A 43 -3.46 16.86 -10.20
CA PHE A 43 -3.31 15.65 -11.02
C PHE A 43 -3.03 14.46 -10.10
N ARG A 44 -3.79 13.37 -10.29
CA ARG A 44 -3.56 12.08 -9.61
C ARG A 44 -2.28 11.45 -10.15
N ASP A 45 -1.35 11.13 -9.26
CA ASP A 45 -0.06 10.50 -9.54
C ASP A 45 0.00 9.04 -9.04
N GLY A 46 -1.16 8.48 -8.67
CA GLY A 46 -1.31 7.12 -8.16
C GLY A 46 -1.50 7.06 -6.64
N TYR A 47 -1.07 5.96 -6.05
CA TYR A 47 -1.23 5.67 -4.63
C TYR A 47 0.08 5.21 -3.99
N LEU A 48 0.41 5.81 -2.85
CA LEU A 48 1.47 5.32 -1.98
C LEU A 48 0.86 4.30 -1.00
N ILE A 49 1.33 3.05 -1.09
CA ILE A 49 1.01 1.99 -0.15
C ILE A 49 2.19 1.79 0.79
N GLU A 50 1.97 2.06 2.07
CA GLU A 50 2.92 1.78 3.15
C GLU A 50 2.45 0.55 3.93
N ILE A 51 3.39 -0.32 4.28
CA ILE A 51 3.11 -1.59 4.95
C ILE A 51 3.94 -1.68 6.21
N TYR A 52 3.26 -2.01 7.30
CA TYR A 52 3.81 -2.13 8.62
C TYR A 52 3.54 -3.52 9.20
N SER A 53 4.44 -3.98 10.06
CA SER A 53 4.24 -5.17 10.88
C SER A 53 3.11 -4.90 11.87
N GLU A 54 2.06 -5.72 11.86
CA GLU A 54 0.94 -5.58 12.79
C GLU A 54 1.40 -5.72 14.26
N LYS A 55 2.42 -6.55 14.52
CA LYS A 55 2.88 -6.85 15.88
C LYS A 55 3.79 -5.77 16.46
N SER A 56 4.66 -5.18 15.63
CA SER A 56 5.69 -4.24 16.11
C SER A 56 5.46 -2.80 15.67
N GLY A 57 4.54 -2.55 14.74
CA GLY A 57 4.36 -1.24 14.11
C GLY A 57 5.52 -0.83 13.21
N ASN A 58 6.54 -1.69 13.04
CA ASN A 58 7.70 -1.36 12.22
C ASN A 58 7.29 -1.27 10.75
N HIS A 59 7.78 -0.23 10.09
CA HIS A 59 7.70 -0.11 8.64
C HIS A 59 8.46 -1.26 7.96
N LEU A 60 7.84 -1.87 6.96
CA LEU A 60 8.38 -3.00 6.20
C LEU A 60 8.65 -2.63 4.74
N LEU A 61 7.78 -1.83 4.14
CA LEU A 61 7.82 -1.51 2.72
C LEU A 61 6.96 -0.29 2.39
N SER A 62 7.41 0.50 1.42
CA SER A 62 6.58 1.49 0.71
C SER A 62 6.61 1.20 -0.79
N LEU A 63 5.45 1.31 -1.44
CA LEU A 63 5.28 1.09 -2.88
C LEU A 63 4.44 2.21 -3.47
N ASN A 64 4.86 2.72 -4.63
CA ASN A 64 4.04 3.59 -5.46
C ASN A 64 3.40 2.76 -6.58
N VAL A 65 2.08 2.87 -6.74
CA VAL A 65 1.26 2.10 -7.71
C VAL A 65 0.22 2.96 -8.42
#